data_AF-A0AAQ3P8H7-F1
#
_entry.id   AF-A0AAQ3P8H7-F1
#
_cell.length_a   1.000
_cell.length_b   1.000
_cell.length_c   1.000
_cell.angle_alpha   90.00
_cell.angle_beta   90.00
_cell.angle_gamma   90.00
#
_symmetry.space_group_name_H-M   'P 1'
#
loop_
_entity.id
_entity.type
_entity.pdbx_description
1 polymer ?
#
loop_
_entity_poly.entity_id
_entity_poly.type
_entity_poly.pdbx_seq_one_letter_code
_entity_poly.pdbx_strand_id
1 'polypeptide(L)'
;MIVIVFCITGMVTSLMYNLLREMKMNVREMHSRKPQLYRTRISDEFKESKQLILVSSDVSSRGMNYPDVTLVIQIENSMAKIDNDIKEAAYHAWLGYYNSIREVGREKTTVAELANRFSESIGLQRPPALFRKTAIKMGLKDIPGIRIRK
;
A
#
# COMPACT_ATOMS: atom_id res chain seq x y z
N MET A 1 16.29 16.95 9.32
CA MET A 1 15.50 15.79 9.80
C MET A 1 15.46 14.76 8.70
N ILE A 2 16.02 13.58 8.94
CA ILE A 2 16.14 12.49 7.97
C ILE A 2 15.17 11.38 8.37
N VAL A 3 14.27 10.98 7.47
CA VAL A 3 13.18 10.03 7.75
C VAL A 3 13.27 8.85 6.78
N ILE A 4 13.08 7.63 7.29
CA ILE A 4 12.89 6.44 6.46
C ILE A 4 11.45 5.95 6.60
N VAL A 5 10.77 5.71 5.47
CA VAL A 5 9.43 5.13 5.40
C VAL A 5 9.52 3.75 4.75
N PHE A 6 9.25 2.70 5.51
CA PHE A 6 9.18 1.33 5.03
C PHE A 6 7.76 0.96 4.55
N CYS A 7 7.64 0.59 3.28
CA CYS A 7 6.42 0.18 2.62
C CYS A 7 6.41 -1.33 2.35
N ILE A 8 5.21 -1.91 2.26
CA ILE A 8 4.97 -3.35 2.06
C ILE A 8 5.49 -3.84 0.70
N THR A 9 5.35 -3.04 -0.36
CA THR A 9 5.77 -3.44 -1.71
C THR A 9 6.49 -2.32 -2.45
N GLY A 10 7.28 -2.71 -3.46
CA GLY A 10 7.92 -1.74 -4.35
C GLY A 10 6.92 -0.86 -5.11
N MET A 11 5.68 -1.32 -5.36
CA MET A 11 4.63 -0.50 -6.00
C MET A 11 4.11 0.58 -5.08
N VAL A 12 3.82 0.22 -3.83
CA VAL A 12 3.40 1.17 -2.80
C VAL A 12 4.51 2.19 -2.55
N THR A 13 5.77 1.75 -2.56
CA THR A 13 6.95 2.63 -2.47
C THR A 13 6.91 3.69 -3.57
N SER A 14 6.73 3.30 -4.83
CA SER A 14 6.66 4.26 -5.95
C SER A 14 5.44 5.16 -5.89
N LEU A 15 4.27 4.64 -5.50
CA LEU A 15 3.08 5.47 -5.32
C LEU A 15 3.29 6.54 -4.25
N MET A 16 3.79 6.14 -3.08
CA MET A 16 4.08 7.05 -1.97
C MET A 16 5.15 8.08 -2.34
N TYR A 17 6.21 7.66 -3.02
CA TYR A 17 7.23 8.58 -3.53
C TYR A 17 6.64 9.64 -4.46
N ASN A 18 5.84 9.23 -5.46
CA ASN A 18 5.22 10.19 -6.39
C ASN A 18 4.27 11.14 -5.65
N LEU A 19 3.46 10.62 -4.71
CA LEU A 19 2.57 11.45 -3.90
C LEU A 19 3.34 12.52 -3.10
N LEU A 20 4.36 12.12 -2.32
CA LEU A 20 5.17 13.04 -1.52
C LEU A 20 5.97 14.01 -2.39
N ARG A 21 6.40 13.58 -3.58
CA ARG A 21 7.08 14.43 -4.56
C ARG A 21 6.16 15.50 -5.12
N GLU A 22 4.92 15.16 -5.46
CA GLU A 22 3.91 16.12 -5.91
C GLU A 22 3.54 17.12 -4.79
N MET A 23 3.61 16.67 -3.53
CA MET A 23 3.53 17.55 -2.36
C MET A 23 4.79 18.42 -2.14
N LYS A 24 5.73 18.42 -3.11
CA LYS A 24 6.99 19.18 -3.10
C LYS A 24 7.93 18.84 -1.94
N MET A 25 7.82 17.64 -1.38
CA MET A 25 8.72 17.18 -0.32
C MET A 25 10.05 16.67 -0.90
N ASN A 26 11.15 16.84 -0.15
CA ASN A 26 12.43 16.26 -0.55
C ASN A 26 12.44 14.74 -0.27
N VAL A 27 12.05 13.97 -1.27
CA VAL A 27 11.83 12.52 -1.14
C VAL A 27 12.64 11.74 -2.19
N ARG A 28 13.10 10.55 -1.83
CA ARG A 28 13.71 9.56 -2.75
C ARG A 28 13.05 8.20 -2.56
N GLU A 29 13.05 7.37 -3.59
CA GLU A 29 12.55 5.99 -3.52
C GLU A 29 13.67 4.96 -3.66
N MET A 30 13.54 3.81 -3.00
CA MET A 30 14.46 2.69 -3.16
C MET A 30 13.76 1.33 -2.99
N HIS A 31 13.76 0.51 -4.04
CA HIS A 31 13.16 -0.83 -4.04
C HIS A 31 13.82 -1.74 -5.09
N SER A 32 13.54 -3.06 -5.07
CA SER A 32 14.16 -4.08 -5.94
C SER A 32 14.03 -3.82 -7.45
N ARG A 33 12.95 -3.17 -7.88
CA ARG A 33 12.72 -2.82 -9.30
C ARG A 33 13.59 -1.65 -9.82
N LYS A 34 14.41 -1.01 -8.96
CA LYS A 34 15.37 0.02 -9.40
C LYS A 34 16.75 -0.63 -9.64
N PRO A 35 17.54 -0.15 -10.62
CA PRO A 35 18.89 -0.64 -10.85
C PRO A 35 19.80 -0.50 -9.62
N GLN A 36 20.76 -1.41 -9.45
CA GLN A 36 21.68 -1.37 -8.30
C GLN A 36 22.44 -0.04 -8.20
N LEU A 37 22.95 0.48 -9.33
CA LEU A 37 23.65 1.76 -9.38
C LEU A 37 22.78 2.93 -8.87
N TYR A 38 21.49 2.92 -9.19
CA TYR A 38 20.55 3.91 -8.68
C TYR A 38 20.40 3.80 -7.16
N ARG A 39 20.30 2.58 -6.61
CA ARG A 39 20.19 2.35 -5.16
C ARG A 39 21.43 2.82 -4.41
N THR A 40 22.62 2.55 -4.93
CA THR A 40 23.89 3.05 -4.36
C THR A 40 23.89 4.58 -4.33
N ARG A 41 23.61 5.24 -5.46
CA ARG A 41 23.56 6.70 -5.55
C ARG A 41 22.58 7.33 -4.57
N ILE A 42 21.37 6.79 -4.46
CA ILE A 42 20.36 7.29 -3.51
C ILE A 42 20.78 7.05 -2.06
N SER A 43 21.45 5.92 -1.78
CA SER A 43 21.98 5.65 -0.44
C SER A 43 23.02 6.68 -0.02
N ASP A 44 23.95 7.02 -0.92
CA ASP A 44 25.01 7.99 -0.63
C ASP A 44 24.42 9.41 -0.50
N GLU A 45 23.51 9.80 -1.39
CA GLU A 45 22.74 11.05 -1.29
C GLU A 45 21.98 11.16 0.04
N PHE A 46 21.39 10.06 0.51
CA PHE A 46 20.67 10.02 1.78
C PHE A 46 21.58 10.20 2.99
N LYS A 47 22.78 9.59 2.98
CA LYS A 47 23.78 9.72 4.05
C LYS A 47 24.31 11.16 4.16
N GLU A 48 24.47 11.83 3.03
CA GLU A 48 25.03 13.20 2.99
C GLU A 48 23.98 14.29 3.24
N SER A 49 22.70 13.96 3.12
CA SER A 49 21.62 14.94 3.27
C SER A 49 21.33 15.30 4.72
N LYS A 50 20.98 16.55 4.99
CA LYS A 50 20.49 17.01 6.31
C LYS A 50 18.98 16.85 6.47
N GLN A 51 18.24 16.76 5.36
CA GLN A 51 16.79 16.67 5.35
C GLN A 51 16.30 15.95 4.10
N LEU A 52 15.89 14.69 4.25
CA LEU A 52 15.40 13.85 3.16
C LEU A 52 14.48 12.76 3.70
N ILE A 53 13.44 12.43 2.93
CA ILE A 53 12.55 11.29 3.19
C ILE A 53 12.93 10.16 2.23
N LEU A 54 13.39 9.04 2.74
CA LEU A 54 13.63 7.84 1.96
C LEU A 54 12.44 6.90 2.08
N VAL A 55 11.70 6.72 0.99
CA VAL A 55 10.63 5.71 0.91
C VAL A 55 11.23 4.43 0.35
N SER A 56 11.07 3.32 1.04
CA SER A 56 11.66 2.05 0.65
C SER A 56 10.75 0.87 0.97
N SER A 57 10.75 -0.17 0.15
CA SER A 57 10.25 -1.50 0.54
C SER A 57 11.45 -2.35 0.92
N ASP A 58 11.48 -3.01 2.09
CA ASP A 58 12.33 -4.09 2.68
C ASP A 58 13.70 -4.52 2.09
N VAL A 59 14.18 -3.86 1.05
CA VAL A 59 15.41 -4.09 0.30
C VAL A 59 16.48 -3.09 0.72
N SER A 60 16.25 -2.34 1.80
CA SER A 60 17.18 -1.34 2.36
C SER A 60 17.56 -1.60 3.82
N SER A 61 16.81 -2.44 4.55
CA SER A 61 17.06 -2.69 5.99
C SER A 61 18.16 -3.71 6.26
N ARG A 62 18.47 -4.61 5.31
CA ARG A 62 19.54 -5.61 5.47
C ARG A 62 20.87 -5.05 4.96
N GLY A 63 21.65 -4.46 5.86
CA GLY A 63 23.05 -4.07 5.59
C GLY A 63 23.32 -2.58 5.37
N MET A 64 22.33 -1.70 5.54
CA MET A 64 22.54 -0.25 5.47
C MET A 64 22.48 0.36 6.86
N ASN A 65 23.61 0.90 7.30
CA ASN A 65 23.71 1.64 8.56
C ASN A 65 23.56 3.14 8.24
N TYR A 66 22.48 3.74 8.74
CA TYR A 66 22.20 5.17 8.62
C TYR A 66 22.15 5.77 10.03
N PRO A 67 23.29 6.19 10.60
CA PRO A 67 23.39 6.58 12.01
C PRO A 67 22.53 7.81 12.36
N ASP A 68 22.27 8.69 11.38
CA ASP A 68 21.58 9.97 11.60
C ASP A 68 20.08 9.96 11.27
N VAL A 69 19.47 8.77 11.14
CA VAL A 69 18.03 8.68 10.89
C VAL A 69 17.26 9.10 12.14
N THR A 70 16.50 10.19 12.00
CA THR A 70 15.72 10.77 13.09
C THR A 70 14.38 10.08 13.33
N LEU A 71 13.81 9.45 12.30
CA LEU A 71 12.52 8.77 12.40
C LEU A 71 12.45 7.60 11.41
N VAL A 72 12.01 6.45 11.91
CA VAL A 72 11.71 5.26 11.11
C VAL A 72 10.20 4.98 11.18
N ILE A 73 9.53 5.03 10.04
CA ILE A 73 8.10 4.75 9.90
C ILE A 73 7.96 3.39 9.22
N GLN A 74 7.39 2.40 9.91
CA GLN A 74 7.08 1.09 9.34
C GLN A 74 5.58 1.01 9.05
N ILE A 75 5.19 1.16 7.78
CA ILE A 75 3.77 1.17 7.38
C ILE A 75 3.08 -0.14 7.77
N GLU A 76 3.73 -1.29 7.58
CA GLU A 76 3.16 -2.60 7.93
C GLU A 76 2.82 -2.71 9.42
N ASN A 77 3.78 -2.39 10.29
CA ASN A 77 3.57 -2.40 11.74
C ASN A 77 2.53 -1.38 12.21
N SER A 78 2.43 -0.26 11.49
CA SER A 78 1.42 0.76 11.76
C SER A 78 0.03 0.26 11.34
N MET A 79 -0.06 -0.40 10.18
CA MET A 79 -1.29 -1.04 9.70
C MET A 79 -1.76 -2.13 10.67
N ALA A 80 -0.85 -2.91 11.27
CA ALA A 80 -1.20 -3.93 12.26
C ALA A 80 -1.88 -3.35 13.51
N LYS A 81 -1.62 -2.09 13.87
CA LYS A 81 -2.22 -1.40 15.02
C LYS A 81 -3.58 -0.77 14.73
N ILE A 82 -4.00 -0.73 13.46
CA ILE A 82 -5.30 -0.18 13.07
C ILE A 82 -6.39 -1.23 13.31
N ASP A 83 -7.47 -0.81 13.96
CA ASP A 83 -8.64 -1.65 14.23
C ASP A 83 -9.20 -2.28 12.97
N ASN A 84 -9.58 -3.57 13.06
CA ASN A 84 -10.10 -4.30 11.93
C ASN A 84 -11.37 -3.67 11.37
N ASP A 85 -12.22 -3.08 12.20
CA ASP A 85 -13.46 -2.42 11.75
C ASP A 85 -13.18 -1.26 10.79
N ILE A 86 -12.11 -0.50 11.02
CA ILE A 86 -11.68 0.60 10.12
C ILE A 86 -11.21 0.02 8.78
N LYS A 87 -10.45 -1.08 8.82
CA LYS A 87 -10.00 -1.78 7.61
C LYS A 87 -11.16 -2.40 6.83
N GLU A 88 -12.14 -2.99 7.52
CA GLU A 88 -13.36 -3.52 6.90
C GLU A 88 -14.14 -2.40 6.20
N ALA A 89 -14.31 -1.26 6.86
CA ALA A 89 -14.94 -0.09 6.28
C ALA A 89 -14.20 0.41 5.03
N ALA A 90 -12.85 0.50 5.09
CA ALA A 90 -12.02 0.87 3.94
C ALA A 90 -12.17 -0.11 2.77
N TYR A 91 -12.20 -1.42 3.03
CA TYR A 91 -12.45 -2.44 2.01
C TYR A 91 -13.82 -2.27 1.36
N HIS A 92 -14.89 -2.08 2.15
CA HIS A 92 -16.23 -1.91 1.61
C HIS A 92 -16.38 -0.62 0.80
N ALA A 93 -15.76 0.48 1.25
CA ALA A 93 -15.72 1.73 0.50
C ALA A 93 -14.96 1.57 -0.83
N TRP A 94 -13.79 0.93 -0.80
CA TRP A 94 -13.00 0.62 -2.00
C TRP A 94 -13.82 -0.22 -2.99
N LEU A 95 -14.41 -1.33 -2.52
CA LEU A 95 -15.18 -2.24 -3.34
C LEU A 95 -16.41 -1.55 -3.94
N GLY A 96 -17.12 -0.75 -3.14
CA GLY A 96 -18.27 0.05 -3.61
C GLY A 96 -17.90 1.03 -4.72
N TYR A 97 -16.82 1.79 -4.51
CA TYR A 97 -16.33 2.78 -5.46
C TYR A 97 -15.87 2.15 -6.77
N TYR A 98 -14.91 1.21 -6.73
CA TYR A 98 -14.36 0.61 -7.95
C TYR A 98 -15.36 -0.27 -8.70
N ASN A 99 -16.30 -0.91 -8.00
CA ASN A 99 -17.41 -1.62 -8.65
C ASN A 99 -18.37 -0.68 -9.39
N SER A 100 -18.42 0.61 -9.03
CA SER A 100 -19.25 1.64 -9.67
C SER A 100 -18.58 2.30 -10.89
N ILE A 101 -17.25 2.23 -11.00
CA ILE A 101 -16.52 2.72 -12.18
C ILE A 101 -16.84 1.80 -13.36
N ARG A 102 -17.33 2.35 -14.47
CA ARG A 102 -17.83 1.56 -15.61
C ARG A 102 -16.78 0.63 -16.20
N GLU A 103 -15.54 1.11 -16.35
CA GLU A 103 -14.43 0.39 -16.95
C GLU A 103 -13.99 -0.79 -16.07
N VAL A 104 -13.88 -0.58 -14.76
CA VAL A 104 -13.42 -1.59 -13.79
C VAL A 104 -14.58 -2.53 -13.40
N GLY A 105 -15.73 -1.95 -13.10
CA GLY A 105 -16.95 -2.63 -12.65
C GLY A 105 -17.63 -3.51 -13.68
N ARG A 106 -17.24 -3.44 -14.97
CA ARG A 106 -17.76 -4.32 -16.02
C ARG A 106 -17.35 -5.78 -15.81
N GLU A 107 -16.14 -6.01 -15.34
CA GLU A 107 -15.59 -7.35 -15.11
C GLU A 107 -15.56 -7.66 -13.60
N LYS A 108 -16.61 -8.33 -13.11
CA LYS A 108 -16.81 -8.55 -11.67
C LYS A 108 -15.74 -9.41 -11.01
N THR A 109 -15.16 -10.36 -11.74
CA THR A 109 -14.02 -11.17 -11.29
C THR A 109 -12.80 -10.30 -11.02
N THR A 110 -12.45 -9.41 -11.95
CA THR A 110 -11.36 -8.44 -11.78
C THR A 110 -11.60 -7.51 -10.58
N VAL A 111 -12.84 -7.04 -10.38
CA VAL A 111 -13.20 -6.26 -9.17
C VAL A 111 -12.92 -7.06 -7.89
N ALA A 112 -13.33 -8.33 -7.85
CA ALA A 112 -13.13 -9.19 -6.69
C ALA A 112 -11.65 -9.46 -6.42
N GLU A 113 -10.87 -9.76 -7.47
CA GLU A 113 -9.42 -9.97 -7.38
C GLU A 113 -8.70 -8.74 -6.85
N LEU A 114 -8.99 -7.55 -7.40
CA LEU A 114 -8.39 -6.30 -6.97
C LEU A 114 -8.81 -5.94 -5.53
N ALA A 115 -10.07 -6.16 -5.17
CA ALA A 115 -10.54 -5.96 -3.80
C ALA A 115 -9.80 -6.87 -2.81
N ASN A 116 -9.57 -8.13 -3.17
CA ASN A 116 -8.88 -9.08 -2.31
C ASN A 116 -7.40 -8.72 -2.15
N ARG A 117 -6.74 -8.29 -3.23
CA ARG A 117 -5.38 -7.73 -3.15
C ARG A 117 -5.32 -6.46 -2.29
N PHE A 118 -6.34 -5.62 -2.37
CA PHE A 118 -6.45 -4.45 -1.49
C PHE A 118 -6.61 -4.88 -0.02
N SER A 119 -7.50 -5.83 0.27
CA SER A 119 -7.69 -6.42 1.60
C SER A 119 -6.37 -6.92 2.20
N GLU A 120 -5.61 -7.69 1.44
CA GLU A 120 -4.29 -8.18 1.86
C GLU A 120 -3.31 -7.02 2.12
N SER A 121 -3.30 -6.00 1.27
CA SER A 121 -2.40 -4.85 1.40
C SER A 121 -2.65 -3.99 2.65
N ILE A 122 -3.87 -4.02 3.19
CA ILE A 122 -4.23 -3.33 4.44
C ILE A 122 -4.18 -4.28 5.66
N GLY A 123 -3.58 -5.47 5.50
CA GLY A 123 -3.29 -6.40 6.59
C GLY A 123 -4.49 -7.19 7.10
N LEU A 124 -5.56 -7.33 6.30
CA LEU A 124 -6.66 -8.22 6.64
C LEU A 124 -6.33 -9.66 6.25
N GLN A 125 -6.46 -10.59 7.21
CA GLN A 125 -6.19 -12.03 7.02
C GLN A 125 -7.10 -12.68 5.97
N ARG A 126 -8.30 -12.12 5.78
CA ARG A 126 -9.26 -12.55 4.75
C ARG A 126 -10.15 -11.38 4.35
N PRO A 127 -10.63 -11.34 3.09
CA PRO A 127 -11.56 -10.31 2.63
C PRO A 127 -12.81 -10.19 3.51
N PRO A 128 -13.23 -8.99 3.92
CA PRO A 128 -14.46 -8.77 4.67
C PRO A 128 -15.68 -9.25 3.90
N ALA A 129 -16.62 -9.86 4.60
CA ALA A 129 -17.82 -10.43 3.98
C ALA A 129 -18.93 -9.39 3.84
N LEU A 130 -19.60 -9.35 2.69
CA LEU A 130 -20.75 -8.50 2.40
C LEU A 130 -22.06 -9.10 2.92
N PHE A 131 -23.02 -8.24 3.28
CA PHE A 131 -24.40 -8.71 3.43
C PHE A 131 -24.96 -9.21 2.09
N ARG A 132 -25.73 -10.30 2.13
CA ARG A 132 -26.34 -10.90 0.93
C ARG A 132 -27.10 -9.89 0.07
N LYS A 133 -27.92 -9.03 0.69
CA LYS A 133 -28.67 -7.97 -0.02
C LYS A 133 -27.76 -7.00 -0.77
N THR A 134 -26.64 -6.62 -0.15
CA THR A 134 -25.63 -5.74 -0.74
C THR A 134 -24.93 -6.41 -1.91
N ALA A 135 -24.50 -7.66 -1.76
CA ALA A 135 -23.85 -8.42 -2.85
C ALA A 135 -24.78 -8.57 -4.07
N ILE A 136 -26.08 -8.83 -3.85
CA ILE A 136 -27.09 -8.86 -4.93
C ILE A 136 -27.17 -7.50 -5.63
N LYS A 137 -27.36 -6.42 -4.87
CA LYS A 137 -27.49 -5.06 -5.42
C LYS A 137 -26.24 -4.64 -6.22
N MET A 138 -25.07 -5.10 -5.80
CA MET A 138 -23.78 -4.79 -6.45
C MET A 138 -23.46 -5.70 -7.64
N GLY A 139 -24.26 -6.74 -7.91
CA GLY A 139 -23.97 -7.73 -8.94
C GLY A 139 -22.74 -8.59 -8.62
N LEU A 140 -22.42 -8.73 -7.33
CA LEU A 140 -21.26 -9.49 -6.82
C LEU A 140 -21.67 -10.82 -6.17
N LYS A 141 -22.96 -11.14 -6.18
CA LYS A 141 -23.45 -12.43 -5.71
C LYS A 141 -22.85 -13.54 -6.58
N ASP A 142 -22.35 -14.59 -5.93
CA ASP A 142 -21.76 -15.78 -6.55
C ASP A 142 -20.43 -15.56 -7.29
N ILE A 143 -19.83 -14.36 -7.21
CA ILE A 143 -18.49 -14.10 -7.76
C ILE A 143 -17.42 -14.76 -6.87
N PRO A 144 -16.53 -15.61 -7.43
CA PRO A 144 -15.42 -16.19 -6.67
C PRO A 144 -14.57 -15.11 -5.99
N GLY A 145 -14.18 -15.36 -4.74
CA GLY A 145 -13.41 -14.41 -3.94
C GLY A 145 -14.24 -13.35 -3.22
N ILE A 146 -15.53 -13.17 -3.53
CA ILE A 146 -16.44 -12.33 -2.74
C ILE A 146 -17.07 -13.15 -1.63
N ARG A 147 -16.82 -12.75 -0.37
CA ARG A 147 -17.41 -13.40 0.79
C ARG A 147 -18.78 -12.80 1.11
N ILE A 148 -19.75 -13.65 1.42
CA ILE A 148 -21.12 -13.23 1.75
C ILE A 148 -21.45 -13.73 3.15
N ARG A 149 -21.86 -12.81 4.05
CA ARG A 149 -22.44 -13.15 5.35
C ARG A 149 -23.86 -13.68 5.12
N LYS A 150 -24.20 -14.78 5.81
CA LYS A 150 -25.54 -15.36 5.77
C LYS A 150 -26.58 -14.35 6.22
#